data_AF-A0A316JSH9-F1
#
_entry.id   AF-A0A316JSH9-F1
#
_cell.length_a   1.000
_cell.length_b   1.000
_cell.length_c   1.000
_cell.angle_alpha   90.00
_cell.angle_beta   90.00
_cell.angle_gamma   90.00
#
_symmetry.space_group_name_H-M   'P 1'
#
loop_
_entity.id
_entity.type
_entity.pdbx_description
1 polymer ?
#
loop_
_entity_poly.entity_id
_entity_poly.type
_entity_poly.pdbx_seq_one_letter_code
_entity_poly.pdbx_strand_id
1 'polypeptide(L)' 'MSNFVSLEVSSIDETVTESDIEMEFAVYDQSGRLVTLPTHEQNGMTFTIDVTNLEHGIYLFQYTLNGATRAERIPHFTN' A
#
# COMPACT_ATOMS: atom_id res chain seq x y z
N MET A 1 -8.02 2.36 -15.92
CA MET A 1 -8.01 2.18 -14.45
C MET A 1 -6.55 2.33 -14.01
N SER A 2 -6.28 2.99 -12.88
CA SER A 2 -4.90 3.22 -12.45
C SER A 2 -4.37 1.95 -11.78
N ASN A 3 -3.18 1.52 -12.18
CA ASN A 3 -2.51 0.33 -11.64
C ASN A 3 -1.68 0.65 -10.37
N PHE A 4 -2.01 1.77 -9.72
CA PHE A 4 -1.29 2.31 -8.58
C PHE A 4 -2.24 2.58 -7.43
N VAL A 5 -1.79 2.29 -6.22
CA VAL A 5 -2.44 2.69 -4.98
C VAL A 5 -1.70 3.91 -4.44
N SER A 6 -2.42 4.96 -4.06
CA SER A 6 -1.85 6.13 -3.41
C SER A 6 -2.23 6.13 -1.95
N LEU A 7 -1.23 6.29 -1.08
CA LEU A 7 -1.40 6.32 0.38
C LEU A 7 -0.80 7.61 0.92
N GLU A 8 -1.62 8.43 1.56
CA GLU A 8 -1.17 9.66 2.22
C GLU A 8 -0.99 9.42 3.73
N VAL A 9 0.23 9.58 4.25
CA VAL A 9 0.56 9.26 5.65
C VAL A 9 -0.22 10.12 6.64
N SER A 10 -0.46 11.39 6.33
CA SER A 10 -1.26 12.30 7.16
C SER A 10 -2.70 11.81 7.38
N SER A 11 -3.25 11.02 6.45
CA SER A 11 -4.58 10.42 6.59
C SER A 11 -4.61 9.21 7.53
N ILE A 12 -3.43 8.65 7.84
CA ILE A 12 -3.23 7.52 8.74
C ILE A 12 -2.91 8.03 10.14
N ASP A 13 -1.95 8.95 10.24
CA ASP A 13 -1.48 9.59 11.45
C ASP A 13 -1.02 11.02 11.13
N GLU A 14 -1.78 12.00 11.61
CA GLU A 14 -1.52 13.43 11.40
C GLU A 14 -0.30 13.96 12.16
N THR A 15 0.23 13.19 13.11
CA THR A 15 1.36 13.61 13.95
C THR A 15 2.72 13.27 13.35
N VAL A 16 2.75 12.40 12.34
CA VAL A 16 3.98 12.00 11.65
C VAL A 16 4.45 13.12 10.73
N THR A 17 5.76 13.37 10.74
CA THR A 17 6.41 14.31 9.83
C THR A 17 7.21 13.57 8.77
N GLU A 18 7.49 14.21 7.64
CA GLU A 18 8.17 13.57 6.49
C GLU A 18 9.53 12.95 6.86
N SER A 19 10.27 13.57 7.79
CA SER A 19 11.57 13.08 8.23
C SER A 19 11.52 11.79 9.06
N ASP A 20 10.35 11.42 9.56
CA ASP A 20 10.15 10.31 10.50
C ASP A 20 9.33 9.15 9.90
N ILE A 21 9.23 9.07 8.56
CA ILE A 21 8.45 8.02 7.92
C ILE A 21 9.31 6.79 7.65
N GLU A 22 8.97 5.70 8.33
CA GLU A 22 9.36 4.35 7.95
C GLU A 22 8.10 3.59 7.49
N MET A 23 8.09 3.16 6.23
CA MET A 23 6.95 2.49 5.59
C MET A 23 7.35 1.15 4.97
N GLU A 24 6.59 0.11 5.30
CA GLU A 24 6.66 -1.19 4.64
C GLU A 24 5.31 -1.52 4.00
N PHE A 25 5.34 -2.25 2.88
CA PHE A 25 4.16 -2.63 2.11
C PHE A 25 4.16 -4.11 1.75
N ALA A 26 2.99 -4.73 1.80
CA ALA A 26 2.78 -6.11 1.37
C ALA A 26 1.37 -6.31 0.80
N VAL A 27 1.25 -7.18 -0.20
CA VAL A 27 -0.04 -7.55 -0.80
C VAL A 27 -0.30 -9.03 -0.55
N TYR A 28 -1.49 -9.35 -0.06
CA TYR A 28 -1.94 -10.71 0.19
C TYR A 28 -3.19 -11.04 -0.64
N ASP A 29 -3.34 -12.32 -1.00
CA ASP A 29 -4.58 -12.82 -1.60
C ASP A 29 -5.68 -13.02 -0.54
N GLN A 30 -6.90 -13.36 -0.97
CA GLN A 30 -8.04 -13.57 -0.07
C GLN A 30 -7.84 -14.74 0.92
N SER A 31 -6.88 -15.64 0.65
CA SER A 31 -6.53 -16.73 1.57
C SER A 31 -5.50 -16.31 2.62
N GLY A 32 -5.01 -15.07 2.57
CA GLY A 32 -3.99 -14.54 3.46
C GLY A 32 -2.56 -14.92 3.05
N ARG A 33 -2.36 -15.44 1.83
CA ARG A 33 -1.02 -15.76 1.33
C ARG A 33 -0.39 -14.51 0.72
N LEU A 34 0.88 -14.27 1.03
CA LEU A 34 1.67 -13.18 0.44
C LEU A 34 1.77 -13.37 -1.07
N VAL A 35 1.36 -12.36 -1.81
CA VAL A 35 1.43 -12.29 -3.27
C VAL A 35 2.70 -11.57 -3.70
N THR A 36 2.95 -10.39 -3.15
CA THR A 36 4.12 -9.58 -3.50
C THR A 36 4.45 -8.52 -2.44
N LEU A 37 5.68 -8.01 -2.50
CA LEU A 37 6.13 -6.80 -1.82
C LEU A 37 6.25 -5.71 -2.90
N PRO A 38 5.29 -4.76 -2.98
CA PRO A 38 5.24 -3.83 -4.09
C PRO A 38 6.35 -2.79 -4.00
N THR A 39 6.86 -2.38 -5.16
CA THR A 39 7.71 -1.20 -5.29
C THR A 39 6.88 0.06 -5.07
N HIS A 40 7.50 1.11 -4.55
CA HIS A 40 6.83 2.37 -4.30
C HIS A 40 7.74 3.56 -4.52
N GLU A 41 7.13 4.71 -4.77
CA GLU A 41 7.78 6.01 -4.77
C GLU A 41 7.18 6.88 -3.68
N GLN A 42 8.02 7.63 -2.96
CA GLN A 42 7.59 8.61 -1.98
C GLN A 42 7.73 10.02 -2.54
N ASN A 43 6.69 10.82 -2.38
CA ASN A 43 6.71 12.26 -2.64
C ASN A 43 6.06 12.99 -1.46
N GLY A 44 6.87 13.63 -0.62
CA GLY A 44 6.41 14.20 0.64
C GLY A 44 5.83 13.13 1.56
N MET A 45 4.59 13.35 2.00
CA MET A 45 3.82 12.43 2.84
C MET A 45 3.05 11.37 2.04
N THR A 46 3.17 11.34 0.71
CA THR A 46 2.39 10.43 -0.15
C THR A 46 3.26 9.34 -0.75
N PHE A 47 2.79 8.10 -0.65
CA PHE A 47 3.37 6.92 -1.28
C PHE A 47 2.52 6.53 -2.48
N THR A 48 3.16 6.33 -3.63
CA THR A 48 2.54 5.72 -4.79
C THR A 48 3.09 4.30 -4.92
N ILE A 49 2.23 3.32 -4.72
CA ILE A 49 2.57 1.91 -4.67
C ILE A 49 2.17 1.26 -6.00
N ASP A 50 3.14 0.60 -6.63
CA ASP A 50 2.94 -0.12 -7.89
C ASP A 50 2.30 -1.49 -7.63
N VAL A 51 1.10 -1.68 -8.18
CA VAL A 51 0.36 -2.95 -8.14
C VAL A 51 0.05 -3.47 -9.55
N THR A 52 0.76 -3.03 -10.59
CA THR A 52 0.48 -3.36 -12.00
C THR A 52 0.50 -4.85 -12.30
N ASN A 53 1.29 -5.63 -11.55
CA ASN A 53 1.51 -7.04 -11.81
C ASN A 53 0.51 -7.95 -11.07
N LEU A 54 -0.52 -7.38 -10.45
CA LEU A 54 -1.59 -8.18 -9.84
C LEU A 54 -2.56 -8.70 -10.92
N GLU A 55 -3.02 -9.93 -10.76
CA GLU A 55 -4.12 -10.45 -11.57
C GLU A 55 -5.44 -9.75 -11.21
N HIS A 56 -6.51 -10.06 -11.94
CA HIS A 56 -7.84 -9.56 -11.59
C HIS A 56 -8.32 -10.20 -10.30
N GLY A 57 -8.68 -9.38 -9.32
CA GLY A 57 -9.17 -9.88 -8.05
C GLY A 57 -9.29 -8.82 -6.98
N ILE A 58 -9.65 -9.29 -5.78
CA ILE A 58 -9.63 -8.48 -4.57
C ILE A 58 -8.41 -8.94 -3.77
N TYR A 59 -7.60 -8.00 -3.32
CA TYR A 59 -6.41 -8.26 -2.51
C TYR A 59 -6.51 -7.55 -1.17
N LEU A 60 -5.71 -8.00 -0.21
CA LEU A 60 -5.48 -7.30 1.04
C LEU A 60 -4.13 -6.57 0.93
N PHE A 61 -4.19 -5.24 0.91
CA PHE A 61 -3.02 -4.39 0.96
C PHE A 61 -2.71 -4.07 2.41
N GLN A 62 -1.54 -4.49 2.87
CA GLN A 62 -1.04 -4.22 4.21
C GLN A 62 0.07 -3.17 4.12
N TYR A 63 0.05 -2.24 5.05
CA TYR A 63 1.12 -1.26 5.23
C TYR A 63 1.46 -1.09 6.71
N THR A 64 2.74 -0.88 6.99
CA THR A 64 3.26 -0.67 8.34
C THR A 64 3.92 0.70 8.40
N LEU A 65 3.35 1.59 9.20
CA LEU A 65 3.87 2.92 9.47
C LEU A 65 4.51 2.93 10.85
N ASN A 66 5.81 3.14 10.93
CA ASN A 66 6.55 3.26 12.20
C ASN A 66 6.24 2.11 13.20
N GLY A 67 6.17 0.88 12.67
CA GLY A 67 5.86 -0.33 13.45
C GLY A 67 4.37 -0.61 13.68
N ALA A 68 3.47 0.30 13.28
CA ALA A 68 2.02 0.10 13.37
C ALA A 68 1.46 -0.41 12.03
N THR A 69 0.94 -1.63 12.03
CA THR A 69 0.40 -2.29 10.82
C THR A 69 -1.09 -2.04 10.65
N ARG A 70 -1.50 -1.67 9.43
CA ARG A 70 -2.88 -1.58 8.98
C ARG A 70 -3.05 -2.34 7.68
N ALA A 71 -4.29 -2.69 7.34
CA ALA A 71 -4.61 -3.33 6.09
C ALA A 71 -5.96 -2.90 5.54
N GLU A 72 -6.06 -2.83 4.22
CA GLU A 72 -7.27 -2.49 3.50
C GLU A 72 -7.47 -3.42 2.30
N ARG A 73 -8.73 -3.54 1.84
CA ARG A 73 -9.04 -4.34 0.65
C ARG A 73 -8.93 -3.47 -0.58
N ILE A 74 -8.10 -3.89 -1.54
CA ILE A 74 -7.97 -3.21 -2.83
C ILE A 74 -8.55 -4.10 -3.94
N PRO A 75 -9.55 -3.61 -4.71
CA PRO A 75 -9.93 -4.25 -5.95
C PRO A 75 -8.89 -3.93 -7.04
N HIS A 76 -8.35 -4.96 -7.68
CA HIS A 76 -7.51 -4.82 -8.86
C HIS A 76 -8.24 -5.41 -10.07
N PHE A 77 -8.64 -4.54 -10.98
CA PHE A 77 -9.28 -4.91 -12.24
C PHE A 77 -8.56 -4.17 -13.36
N THR A 78 -7.87 -4.90 -14.23
CA THR A 78 -7.35 -4.35 -15.49
C THR A 78 -8.43 -4.52 -16.57
N ASN A 79 -8.40 -3.65 -17.58
CA ASN A 79 -9.31 -3.74 -18.73
C ASN A 79 -8.63 -4.46 -19.88
#